data_AF-I3IC35-F1
#
_entry.id   AF-I3IC35-F1
#
_cell.length_a   1.000
_cell.length_b   1.000
_cell.length_c   1.000
_cell.angle_alpha   90.00
_cell.angle_beta   90.00
_cell.angle_gamma   90.00
#
_symmetry.space_group_name_H-M   'P 1'
#
loop_
_entity.id
_entity.type
_entity.pdbx_description
1 polymer ?
#
loop_
_entity_poly.entity_id
_entity_poly.type
_entity_poly.pdbx_seq_one_letter_code
_entity_poly.pdbx_strand_id
1 'polypeptide(L)'
;MAAFLLGGCINEHNIASEIKNEVGSTAKILVPKTCNIPTDAFKKLPTEVLDGTDVVEISSFKSSTISGSHFHTEMGGSTIKIDVQTLTDQYQITRLYKEPDLQDMTSNYKNLCINAEHLYGEHVRGVFTEKGILWLELKSDVEFISPDMWIYLEKN
;
A
#
# COMPACT_ATOMS: atom_id res chain seq x y z
N MET A 1 -8.05 76.56 14.99
CA MET A 1 -6.74 77.16 15.27
C MET A 1 -6.49 77.00 16.77
N ALA A 2 -5.51 76.18 17.16
CA ALA A 2 -4.97 75.93 18.53
C ALA A 2 -5.97 75.47 19.62
N ALA A 3 -5.70 74.64 20.63
CA ALA A 3 -4.58 73.81 21.14
C ALA A 3 -5.24 72.83 22.16
N PHE A 4 -4.92 71.53 22.23
CA PHE A 4 -3.93 70.90 23.15
C PHE A 4 -4.15 71.32 24.63
N LEU A 5 -4.39 70.46 25.64
CA LEU A 5 -3.57 69.33 26.13
C LEU A 5 -4.23 68.65 27.36
N LEU A 6 -3.93 67.35 27.53
CA LEU A 6 -3.61 66.60 28.78
C LEU A 6 -4.67 66.16 29.80
N GLY A 7 -4.62 64.85 30.06
CA GLY A 7 -4.93 64.18 31.33
C GLY A 7 -5.12 62.68 31.07
N GLY A 8 -4.41 61.73 31.66
CA GLY A 8 -3.31 61.72 32.61
C GLY A 8 -2.85 60.26 32.77
N CYS A 9 -1.55 60.04 32.96
CA CYS A 9 -0.98 58.79 33.48
C CYS A 9 -1.21 58.74 35.00
N ILE A 10 -1.43 57.57 35.60
CA ILE A 10 -0.67 56.82 36.66
C ILE A 10 -1.49 55.55 36.97
N ASN A 11 -0.99 54.35 37.31
CA ASN A 11 0.14 54.02 38.15
C ASN A 11 0.64 52.58 37.94
N GLU A 12 1.86 52.35 38.42
CA GLU A 12 2.72 51.17 38.40
C GLU A 12 2.15 49.91 39.08
N HIS A 13 2.64 48.72 38.70
CA HIS A 13 3.39 47.82 39.60
C HIS A 13 3.95 46.59 38.88
N ASN A 14 5.24 46.34 39.16
CA ASN A 14 6.08 45.15 38.99
C ASN A 14 5.43 43.79 38.69
N ILE A 15 6.10 42.95 37.89
CA ILE A 15 6.77 41.71 38.33
C ILE A 15 7.37 41.00 37.11
N ALA A 16 8.66 40.69 37.20
CA ALA A 16 9.38 39.81 36.29
C ALA A 16 8.83 38.37 36.35
N SER A 17 8.68 37.73 35.20
CA SER A 17 8.85 36.27 35.10
C SER A 17 9.19 35.89 33.66
N GLU A 18 10.32 35.21 33.53
CA GLU A 18 10.79 34.55 32.32
C GLU A 18 9.71 33.60 31.77
N ILE A 19 9.27 33.83 30.54
CA ILE A 19 8.53 32.81 29.80
C ILE A 19 9.56 31.94 29.07
N LYS A 20 9.98 30.86 29.74
CA LYS A 20 10.50 29.67 29.07
C LYS A 20 9.32 29.01 28.35
N ASN A 21 9.17 29.26 27.05
CA ASN A 21 8.33 28.43 26.19
C ASN A 21 9.21 27.44 25.43
N GLU A 22 9.54 26.34 26.11
CA GLU A 22 9.77 25.06 25.45
C GLU A 22 8.41 24.46 25.08
N VAL A 23 7.99 24.58 23.81
CA VAL A 23 7.15 23.55 23.18
C VAL A 23 7.56 23.47 21.71
N GLY A 24 8.70 22.82 21.47
CA GLY A 24 9.02 22.25 20.16
C GLY A 24 8.10 21.06 19.89
N SER A 25 6.83 21.31 19.61
CA SER A 25 5.94 20.32 19.00
C SER A 25 5.92 20.58 17.51
N THR A 26 6.96 20.11 16.81
CA THR A 26 6.85 19.83 15.39
C THR A 26 5.83 18.71 15.23
N ALA A 27 4.55 19.08 15.14
CA ALA A 27 3.56 18.24 14.50
C ALA A 27 4.17 17.84 13.16
N LYS A 28 4.57 16.57 13.02
CA LYS A 28 4.96 16.02 11.72
C LYS A 28 3.76 16.26 10.82
N ILE A 29 3.87 17.24 9.93
CA ILE A 29 2.95 17.40 8.82
C ILE A 29 3.09 16.08 8.05
N LEU A 30 2.11 15.20 8.22
CA LEU A 30 1.98 13.99 7.42
C LEU A 30 1.59 14.48 6.04
N VAL A 31 2.61 14.74 5.20
CA VAL A 31 2.40 14.98 3.78
C VAL A 31 1.67 13.74 3.26
N PRO A 32 0.45 13.87 2.69
CA PRO A 32 -0.25 12.75 2.10
C PRO A 32 0.68 12.10 1.08
N LYS A 33 1.07 10.84 1.33
CA LYS A 33 1.94 10.13 0.41
C LYS A 33 1.12 9.87 -0.84
N THR A 34 1.37 10.66 -1.88
CA THR A 34 0.72 10.47 -3.17
C THR A 34 1.12 9.11 -3.72
N CYS A 35 0.11 8.27 -4.01
CA CYS A 35 0.31 6.99 -4.65
C CYS A 35 0.73 7.24 -6.11
N ASN A 36 2.05 7.16 -6.34
CA ASN A 36 2.65 7.30 -7.66
C ASN A 36 3.35 5.99 -8.03
N ILE A 37 2.84 5.32 -9.06
CA ILE A 37 3.46 4.12 -9.61
C ILE A 37 4.50 4.57 -10.65
N PRO A 38 5.78 4.17 -10.52
CA PRO A 38 6.80 4.51 -11.51
C PRO A 38 6.40 4.02 -12.91
N THR A 39 6.64 4.84 -13.94
CA THR A 39 6.25 4.52 -15.33
C THR A 39 6.92 3.27 -15.91
N ASP A 40 7.99 2.81 -15.28
CA ASP A 40 8.76 1.61 -15.62
C ASP A 40 8.51 0.44 -14.68
N ALA A 41 7.65 0.60 -13.66
CA ALA A 41 7.39 -0.42 -12.64
C ALA A 41 6.88 -1.76 -13.19
N PHE A 42 6.27 -1.73 -14.37
CA PHE A 42 5.72 -2.88 -15.09
C PHE A 42 6.46 -3.19 -16.40
N LYS A 43 7.58 -2.51 -16.67
CA LYS A 43 8.41 -2.83 -17.84
C LYS A 43 9.26 -4.06 -17.53
N LYS A 44 9.39 -4.95 -18.51
CA LYS A 44 10.20 -6.18 -18.41
C LYS A 44 9.75 -7.14 -17.30
N LEU A 45 8.47 -7.14 -16.96
CA LEU A 45 7.89 -8.18 -16.13
C LEU A 45 7.58 -9.43 -16.98
N PRO A 46 7.43 -10.60 -16.35
CA PRO A 46 7.03 -11.82 -17.04
C PRO A 46 5.72 -11.65 -17.82
N THR A 47 5.57 -12.44 -18.86
CA THR A 47 4.35 -12.49 -19.69
C THR A 47 3.53 -13.76 -19.45
N GLU A 48 4.04 -14.69 -18.64
CA GLU A 48 3.40 -15.96 -18.31
C GLU A 48 2.68 -15.89 -16.98
N VAL A 49 1.52 -16.52 -16.91
CA VAL A 49 0.65 -16.59 -15.75
C VAL A 49 0.35 -18.05 -15.45
N LEU A 50 0.52 -18.45 -14.19
CA LEU A 50 0.02 -19.69 -13.64
C LEU A 50 -1.45 -19.51 -13.24
N ASP A 51 -2.33 -20.19 -13.97
CA ASP A 51 -3.77 -20.26 -13.71
C ASP A 51 -4.11 -21.68 -13.25
N GLY A 52 -4.19 -21.87 -11.93
CA GLY A 52 -4.29 -23.19 -11.33
C GLY A 52 -3.04 -24.04 -11.63
N THR A 53 -3.15 -24.96 -12.58
CA THR A 53 -2.04 -25.81 -13.06
C THR A 53 -1.57 -25.47 -14.47
N ASP A 54 -2.25 -24.55 -15.15
CA ASP A 54 -1.98 -24.21 -16.54
C ASP A 54 -1.11 -22.94 -16.64
N VAL A 55 -0.22 -22.91 -17.63
CA VAL A 55 0.55 -21.72 -17.96
C VAL A 55 -0.07 -21.07 -19.18
N VAL A 56 -0.48 -19.81 -19.02
CA VAL A 56 -1.13 -19.02 -20.07
C VAL A 56 -0.46 -17.66 -20.23
N GLU A 57 -0.69 -16.99 -21.36
CA GLU A 57 -0.19 -15.62 -21.54
C GLU A 57 -1.02 -14.61 -20.75
N ILE A 58 -0.34 -13.59 -20.23
CA ILE A 58 -0.95 -12.45 -19.53
C ILE A 58 -1.99 -11.71 -20.39
N SER A 59 -1.82 -11.76 -21.71
CA SER A 59 -2.73 -11.19 -22.70
C SER A 59 -4.14 -11.80 -22.66
N SER A 60 -4.29 -12.98 -22.05
CA SER A 60 -5.57 -13.67 -21.85
C SER A 60 -6.46 -13.01 -20.80
N PHE A 61 -5.90 -12.13 -19.96
CA PHE A 61 -6.60 -11.48 -18.86
C PHE A 61 -6.95 -10.03 -19.20
N LYS A 62 -8.23 -9.70 -19.08
CA LYS A 62 -8.71 -8.34 -19.25
C LYS A 62 -8.55 -7.56 -17.94
N SER A 63 -7.72 -6.52 -17.98
CA SER A 63 -7.53 -5.64 -16.82
C SER A 63 -8.81 -4.89 -16.45
N SER A 64 -8.97 -4.61 -15.16
CA SER A 64 -10.09 -3.85 -14.62
C SER A 64 -9.60 -3.02 -13.44
N THR A 65 -10.22 -1.86 -13.23
CA THR A 65 -10.07 -1.12 -11.97
C THR A 65 -10.47 -2.01 -10.79
N ILE A 66 -9.86 -1.75 -9.62
CA ILE A 66 -10.05 -2.47 -8.35
C ILE A 66 -11.48 -3.00 -8.22
N SER A 67 -11.59 -4.33 -8.14
CA SER A 67 -12.81 -5.01 -7.74
C SER A 67 -12.42 -6.14 -6.79
N GLY A 68 -12.89 -6.07 -5.55
CA GLY A 68 -12.61 -7.08 -4.52
C GLY A 68 -11.44 -6.75 -3.60
N SER A 69 -11.45 -7.43 -2.45
CA SER A 69 -10.44 -7.33 -1.40
C SER A 69 -9.93 -8.69 -0.94
N HIS A 70 -10.51 -9.78 -1.44
CA HIS A 70 -10.15 -11.14 -1.08
C HIS A 70 -9.98 -11.93 -2.36
N PHE A 71 -8.82 -12.54 -2.54
CA PHE A 71 -8.49 -13.33 -3.73
C PHE A 71 -7.93 -14.69 -3.30
N HIS A 72 -8.14 -15.71 -4.12
CA HIS A 72 -7.63 -17.04 -3.85
C HIS A 72 -7.28 -17.81 -5.12
N THR A 73 -6.43 -18.83 -4.96
CA THR A 73 -6.20 -19.85 -5.99
C THR A 73 -5.79 -21.16 -5.33
N GLU A 74 -6.00 -22.26 -6.05
CA GLU A 74 -5.49 -23.58 -5.71
C GLU A 74 -4.58 -24.07 -6.84
N MET A 75 -3.38 -24.52 -6.50
CA MET A 75 -2.35 -24.91 -7.46
C MET A 75 -1.64 -26.16 -6.94
N GLY A 76 -1.89 -27.32 -7.56
CA GLY A 76 -1.20 -28.56 -7.18
C GLY A 76 -1.41 -29.02 -5.74
N GLY A 77 -2.57 -28.71 -5.14
CA GLY A 77 -2.88 -29.00 -3.73
C GLY A 77 -2.46 -27.90 -2.75
N SER A 78 -1.72 -26.89 -3.21
CA SER A 78 -1.42 -25.69 -2.43
C SER A 78 -2.54 -24.65 -2.60
N THR A 79 -2.78 -23.84 -1.57
CA THR A 79 -3.73 -22.71 -1.62
C THR A 79 -3.00 -21.41 -1.34
N ILE A 80 -3.29 -20.39 -2.14
CA ILE A 80 -2.89 -19.00 -1.86
C ILE A 80 -4.13 -18.18 -1.62
N LYS A 81 -4.11 -17.34 -0.58
CA LYS A 81 -5.13 -16.32 -0.33
C LYS A 81 -4.48 -14.96 -0.14
N ILE A 82 -5.12 -13.92 -0.65
CA ILE A 82 -4.67 -12.54 -0.57
C ILE A 82 -5.81 -11.69 -0.03
N ASP A 83 -5.55 -11.00 1.08
CA ASP A 83 -6.47 -10.05 1.69
C ASP A 83 -5.91 -8.64 1.58
N VAL A 84 -6.65 -7.75 0.91
CA VAL A 84 -6.33 -6.34 0.71
C VAL A 84 -7.07 -5.50 1.74
N GLN A 85 -6.31 -4.73 2.52
CA GLN A 85 -6.81 -3.84 3.56
C GLN A 85 -6.41 -2.39 3.26
N THR A 86 -7.30 -1.46 3.60
CA THR A 86 -7.03 -0.02 3.49
C THR A 86 -6.80 0.55 4.89
N LEU A 87 -5.64 1.17 5.10
CA LEU A 87 -5.24 1.82 6.35
C LEU A 87 -4.84 3.27 6.05
N THR A 88 -5.69 4.22 6.43
CA THR A 88 -5.31 5.66 6.53
C THR A 88 -4.50 6.14 5.32
N ASP A 89 -5.02 5.89 4.11
CA ASP A 89 -4.46 6.26 2.79
C ASP A 89 -3.39 5.33 2.19
N GLN A 90 -3.15 4.16 2.79
CA GLN A 90 -2.28 3.13 2.22
C GLN A 90 -2.97 1.78 2.15
N TYR A 91 -2.52 0.96 1.22
CA TYR A 91 -2.94 -0.43 1.14
C TYR A 91 -1.94 -1.33 1.86
N GLN A 92 -2.48 -2.33 2.56
CA GLN A 92 -1.74 -3.47 3.07
C GLN A 92 -2.31 -4.72 2.44
N ILE A 93 -1.45 -5.69 2.14
CA ILE A 93 -1.86 -7.03 1.76
C ILE A 93 -1.30 -8.04 2.74
N THR A 94 -2.14 -8.99 3.12
CA THR A 94 -1.75 -10.22 3.79
C THR A 94 -1.88 -11.37 2.80
N ARG A 95 -0.79 -12.09 2.53
CA ARG A 95 -0.79 -13.32 1.73
C ARG A 95 -0.66 -14.51 2.66
N LEU A 96 -1.58 -15.46 2.54
CA LEU A 96 -1.51 -16.78 3.16
C LEU A 96 -1.16 -17.81 2.09
N TYR A 97 -0.13 -18.61 2.35
CA TYR A 97 0.22 -19.79 1.57
C TYR A 97 0.02 -21.02 2.44
N LYS A 98 -0.62 -22.05 1.88
CA LYS A 98 -0.90 -23.30 2.58
C LYS A 98 -0.63 -24.49 1.67
N GLU A 99 0.07 -25.47 2.21
CA GLU A 99 0.27 -26.79 1.62
C GLU A 99 -0.28 -27.87 2.55
N PRO A 100 -0.67 -29.05 2.02
CA PRO A 100 -0.95 -30.21 2.85
C PRO A 100 0.26 -30.53 3.73
N ASP A 101 0.01 -30.84 5.01
CA ASP A 101 1.02 -31.30 5.97
C ASP A 101 2.15 -30.32 6.32
N LEU A 102 2.14 -29.10 5.78
CA LEU A 102 3.05 -28.03 6.13
C LEU A 102 2.37 -26.94 6.96
N GLN A 103 3.20 -26.16 7.67
CA GLN A 103 2.72 -25.00 8.41
C GLN A 103 2.32 -23.88 7.44
N ASP A 104 1.16 -23.28 7.70
CA ASP A 104 0.69 -22.08 7.00
C ASP A 104 1.75 -20.95 7.03
N MET A 105 2.07 -20.39 5.86
CA MET A 105 3.05 -19.32 5.71
C MET A 105 2.36 -17.99 5.39
N THR A 106 2.57 -16.98 6.22
CA THR A 106 1.96 -15.66 6.05
C THR A 106 3.00 -14.59 5.73
N SER A 107 2.75 -13.80 4.70
CA SER A 107 3.56 -12.63 4.34
C SER A 107 2.71 -11.35 4.35
N ASN A 108 3.30 -10.25 4.82
CA ASN A 108 2.63 -8.96 4.95
C ASN A 108 3.34 -7.91 4.08
N TYR A 109 2.61 -7.31 3.14
CA TYR A 109 3.09 -6.26 2.26
C TYR A 109 2.45 -4.94 2.66
N LYS A 110 3.26 -3.95 3.04
CA LYS A 110 2.80 -2.66 3.57
C LYS A 110 3.18 -1.51 2.65
N ASN A 111 2.56 -0.35 2.85
CA ASN A 111 2.80 0.86 2.05
C ASN A 111 2.54 0.66 0.56
N LEU A 112 1.57 -0.19 0.21
CA LEU A 112 1.21 -0.47 -1.18
C LEU A 112 0.48 0.71 -1.79
N CYS A 113 0.75 0.92 -3.07
CA CYS A 113 0.09 1.91 -3.91
C CYS A 113 -0.78 1.18 -4.93
N ILE A 114 -2.06 1.51 -4.94
CA ILE A 114 -2.98 1.04 -5.98
C ILE A 114 -3.47 2.24 -6.78
N ASN A 115 -3.29 2.17 -8.10
CA ASN A 115 -3.76 3.17 -9.04
C ASN A 115 -4.40 2.47 -10.24
N ALA A 116 -5.70 2.72 -10.44
CA ALA A 116 -6.53 2.08 -11.44
C ALA A 116 -6.49 0.54 -11.33
N GLU A 117 -5.93 -0.16 -12.32
CA GLU A 117 -5.76 -1.61 -12.38
C GLU A 117 -4.44 -2.10 -11.77
N HIS A 118 -3.53 -1.21 -11.38
CA HIS A 118 -2.18 -1.61 -10.97
C HIS A 118 -1.99 -1.54 -9.45
N LEU A 119 -1.38 -2.59 -8.91
CA LEU A 119 -0.87 -2.65 -7.55
C LEU A 119 0.66 -2.63 -7.57
N TYR A 120 1.24 -1.76 -6.75
CA TYR A 120 2.67 -1.55 -6.65
C TYR A 120 3.14 -1.58 -5.20
N GLY A 121 4.13 -2.42 -4.91
CA GLY A 121 4.84 -2.48 -3.64
C GLY A 121 6.34 -2.69 -3.84
N GLU A 122 7.11 -2.71 -2.75
CA GLU A 122 8.56 -2.94 -2.84
C GLU A 122 8.88 -4.34 -3.39
N HIS A 123 8.17 -5.37 -2.94
CA HIS A 123 8.42 -6.77 -3.28
C HIS A 123 7.28 -7.42 -4.07
N VAL A 124 6.33 -6.61 -4.55
CA VAL A 124 5.15 -7.14 -5.22
C VAL A 124 4.63 -6.24 -6.32
N ARG A 125 4.10 -6.87 -7.36
CA ARG A 125 3.29 -6.24 -8.41
C ARG A 125 1.94 -6.95 -8.46
N GLY A 126 0.91 -6.20 -8.83
CA GLY A 126 -0.38 -6.77 -9.14
C GLY A 126 -1.05 -6.07 -10.32
N VAL A 127 -1.84 -6.83 -11.07
CA VAL A 127 -2.75 -6.32 -12.09
C VAL A 127 -4.14 -6.85 -11.78
N PHE A 128 -5.06 -5.95 -11.44
CA PHE A 128 -6.46 -6.30 -11.25
C PHE A 128 -7.11 -6.61 -12.59
N THR A 129 -7.92 -7.66 -12.59
CA THR A 129 -8.67 -8.16 -13.74
C THR A 129 -10.16 -8.14 -13.41
N GLU A 130 -11.02 -8.37 -14.40
CA GLU A 130 -12.47 -8.44 -14.16
C GLU A 130 -12.87 -9.51 -13.15
N LYS A 131 -12.09 -10.59 -13.02
CA LYS A 131 -12.42 -11.79 -12.24
C LYS A 131 -11.47 -12.08 -11.08
N GLY A 132 -10.42 -11.29 -10.92
CA GLY A 132 -9.36 -11.60 -9.96
C GLY A 132 -8.18 -10.64 -10.01
N ILE A 133 -7.02 -11.12 -9.58
CA ILE A 133 -5.74 -10.39 -9.61
C ILE A 133 -4.65 -11.29 -10.19
N LEU A 134 -3.82 -10.72 -11.05
CA LEU A 134 -2.52 -11.27 -11.38
C LEU A 134 -1.53 -10.80 -10.32
N TRP A 135 -0.91 -11.72 -9.59
CA TRP A 135 -0.03 -11.46 -8.47
C TRP A 135 1.40 -11.89 -8.79
N LEU A 136 2.38 -11.02 -8.53
CA LEU A 136 3.79 -11.31 -8.77
C LEU A 136 4.62 -10.92 -7.55
N GLU A 137 5.14 -11.91 -6.82
CA GLU A 137 6.11 -11.69 -5.76
C GLU A 137 7.51 -11.55 -6.37
N LEU A 138 8.09 -10.35 -6.34
CA LEU A 138 9.47 -10.11 -6.81
C LEU A 138 10.50 -10.77 -5.89
N LYS A 139 10.07 -11.09 -4.67
CA LYS A 139 10.81 -11.85 -3.68
C LYS A 139 9.79 -12.60 -2.83
N SER A 140 9.90 -13.92 -2.77
CA SER A 140 9.09 -14.78 -1.90
C SER A 140 9.97 -15.52 -0.90
N ASP A 141 9.40 -15.79 0.27
CA ASP A 141 9.96 -16.72 1.25
C ASP A 141 9.45 -18.15 1.01
N VAL A 142 8.56 -18.36 0.01
CA VAL A 142 8.03 -19.65 -0.42
C VAL A 142 8.79 -20.08 -1.68
N GLU A 143 9.50 -21.20 -1.62
CA GLU A 143 10.35 -21.70 -2.72
C GLU A 143 9.58 -21.90 -4.04
N PHE A 144 8.31 -22.27 -3.96
CA PHE A 144 7.46 -22.53 -5.13
C PHE A 144 6.83 -21.28 -5.75
N ILE A 145 6.92 -20.12 -5.10
CA ILE A 145 6.44 -18.85 -5.67
C ILE A 145 7.61 -18.19 -6.39
N SER A 146 7.65 -18.39 -7.71
CA SER A 146 8.71 -17.84 -8.58
C SER A 146 8.49 -16.35 -8.89
N PRO A 147 9.54 -15.52 -8.87
CA PRO A 147 9.48 -14.13 -9.34
C PRO A 147 9.39 -14.01 -10.87
N ASP A 148 9.52 -15.12 -11.59
CA ASP A 148 9.51 -15.16 -13.06
C ASP A 148 8.12 -15.50 -13.64
N MET A 149 7.09 -15.62 -12.79
CA MET A 149 5.75 -16.00 -13.24
C MET A 149 4.68 -15.31 -12.40
N TRP A 150 3.63 -14.81 -13.06
CA TRP A 150 2.45 -14.32 -12.36
C TRP A 150 1.63 -15.50 -11.85
N ILE A 151 0.93 -15.30 -10.75
CA ILE A 151 -0.09 -16.22 -10.27
C ILE A 151 -1.44 -15.54 -10.44
N TYR A 152 -2.38 -16.21 -11.09
CA TYR A 152 -3.76 -15.73 -11.12
C TYR A 152 -4.51 -16.18 -9.87
N LEU A 153 -5.14 -15.22 -9.20
CA LEU A 153 -6.04 -15.47 -8.08
C LEU A 153 -7.42 -14.95 -8.39
N GLU A 154 -8.41 -15.82 -8.32
CA GLU A 154 -9.81 -15.47 -8.48
C GLU A 154 -10.30 -14.64 -7.30
N LYS A 155 -11.22 -13.73 -7.58
CA LYS A 155 -11.91 -12.97 -6.54
C LYS A 155 -12.90 -13.88 -5.82
N ASN A 156 -12.82 -13.91 -4.49
CA ASN A 156 -13.84 -14.51 -3.63
C ASN A 156 -15.15 -13.69 -3.64
#